data_AF-A0A7K0BYV7-F1
#
_entry.id   AF-A0A7K0BYV7-F1
#
_cell.length_a   1.000
_cell.length_b   1.000
_cell.length_c   1.000
_cell.angle_alpha   90.00
_cell.angle_beta   90.00
_cell.angle_gamma   90.00
#
_symmetry.space_group_name_H-M   'P 1'
#
loop_
_entity.id
_entity.type
_entity.pdbx_description
1 polymer ?
#
loop_
_entity_poly.entity_id
_entity_poly.type
_entity_poly.pdbx_seq_one_letter_code
_entity_poly.pdbx_strand_id
1 'polypeptide(L)' 'MSPYLAAWILWILMFFAIELPAVFNRQPGDTLSELVWNVFAVRGKPAGWLVRRLVLLVGLVWLTMHFLTGGLV' A
#
# COMPACT_ATOMS: atom_id res chain seq x y z
N MET A 1 26.97 8.02 -2.74
CA MET A 1 25.53 7.99 -2.39
C MET A 1 25.33 6.99 -1.28
N SER A 2 24.34 7.19 -0.38
CA SER A 2 23.99 6.19 0.63
C SER A 2 23.46 4.91 -0.04
N PRO A 3 23.88 3.69 0.37
CA PRO A 3 23.31 2.44 -0.14
C PRO A 3 21.78 2.39 -0.01
N TYR A 4 21.22 2.93 1.07
CA TYR A 4 19.77 3.01 1.26
C TYR A 4 19.10 3.97 0.28
N LEU A 5 19.74 5.07 -0.09
CA LEU A 5 19.21 5.99 -1.11
C LEU A 5 19.12 5.28 -2.47
N ALA A 6 20.14 4.51 -2.83
CA ALA A 6 20.11 3.71 -4.06
C ALA A 6 19.00 2.65 -4.04
N ALA A 7 18.81 1.97 -2.90
CA ALA A 7 17.72 1.02 -2.72
C ALA A 7 16.33 1.67 -2.87
N TRP A 8 16.13 2.86 -2.29
CA TRP A 8 14.88 3.61 -2.45
C TRP A 8 14.61 4.03 -3.90
N ILE A 9 15.63 4.53 -4.60
CA ILE A 9 15.51 4.88 -6.03
C ILE A 9 15.12 3.65 -6.85
N LEU A 10 15.82 2.52 -6.65
CA LEU A 10 15.52 1.27 -7.34
C LEU A 10 14.09 0.81 -7.07
N TRP A 11 13.65 0.85 -5.81
CA TRP A 11 12.30 0.47 -5.43
C TRP A 11 11.23 1.34 -6.12
N ILE A 12 11.43 2.67 -6.18
CA ILE A 12 10.51 3.58 -6.86
C ILE A 12 10.46 3.28 -8.37
N LEU A 13 11.62 3.04 -9.00
CA LEU A 13 11.68 2.68 -10.41
C LEU A 13 10.97 1.35 -10.70
N MET A 14 11.14 0.36 -9.83
CA MET A 14 10.42 -0.91 -9.93
C MET A 14 8.91 -0.73 -9.77
N PHE A 15 8.47 0.11 -8.83
CA PHE A 15 7.06 0.45 -8.66
C PHE A 15 6.47 1.01 -9.96
N PHE A 16 7.13 2.01 -10.56
CA PHE A 16 6.65 2.57 -11.83
C PHE A 16 6.70 1.58 -12.99
N ALA A 17 7.73 0.74 -13.07
CA ALA A 17 7.85 -0.27 -14.12
C ALA A 17 6.71 -1.30 -14.10
N ILE A 18 6.10 -1.54 -12.93
CA ILE A 18 4.96 -2.46 -12.76
C ILE A 18 3.63 -1.72 -12.86
N GLU A 19 3.47 -0.62 -12.12
CA GLU A 19 2.20 0.10 -12.00
C GLU A 19 1.81 0.81 -13.31
N LEU A 20 2.76 1.38 -14.04
CA LEU A 20 2.44 2.09 -15.29
C LEU A 20 1.80 1.14 -16.34
N PRO A 21 2.42 0.01 -16.70
CA PRO A 21 1.77 -0.96 -17.58
C PRO A 21 0.43 -1.46 -17.04
N ALA A 22 0.31 -1.72 -15.74
CA ALA A 22 -0.93 -2.17 -15.11
C ALA A 22 -2.08 -1.15 -15.32
N VAL A 23 -1.80 0.14 -15.12
CA VAL A 23 -2.76 1.23 -15.32
C VAL A 23 -3.18 1.35 -16.79
N PHE A 24 -2.27 1.10 -17.74
CA PHE A 24 -2.61 1.10 -19.16
C PHE A 24 -3.34 -0.17 -19.61
N ASN A 25 -3.00 -1.33 -19.04
CA ASN A 25 -3.63 -2.62 -19.34
C ASN A 25 -5.07 -2.68 -18.84
N ARG A 26 -5.37 -1.99 -17.72
CA ARG A 26 -6.72 -1.88 -17.11
C ARG A 26 -7.38 -3.23 -16.82
N GLN A 27 -6.60 -4.29 -16.60
CA GLN A 27 -7.16 -5.57 -16.19
C GLN A 27 -7.46 -5.54 -14.69
N PRO A 28 -8.60 -6.10 -14.26
CA PRO A 28 -8.94 -6.15 -12.85
C PRO A 28 -7.88 -6.92 -12.04
N GLY A 29 -7.29 -6.25 -11.04
CA GLY A 29 -6.34 -6.85 -10.11
C GLY A 29 -4.86 -6.60 -10.45
N ASP A 30 -4.56 -5.91 -11.55
CA ASP A 30 -3.17 -5.66 -11.97
C ASP A 30 -2.49 -4.54 -11.15
N THR A 31 -3.26 -3.60 -10.61
CA THR A 31 -2.69 -2.42 -9.92
C THR A 31 -2.41 -2.70 -8.44
N LEU A 32 -1.40 -2.03 -7.89
CA LEU A 32 -1.11 -2.08 -6.45
C LEU A 32 -2.32 -1.63 -5.63
N SER A 33 -3.05 -0.61 -6.09
CA SER A 33 -4.25 -0.13 -5.41
C SER A 33 -5.32 -1.22 -5.28
N GLU A 34 -5.54 -2.00 -6.34
CA GLU A 34 -6.49 -3.11 -6.32
C GLU A 34 -6.01 -4.27 -5.45
N LEU A 35 -4.70 -4.57 -5.47
CA LEU A 35 -4.11 -5.52 -4.54
C LEU A 35 -4.35 -5.10 -3.08
N VAL A 36 -4.09 -3.84 -2.74
CA VAL A 36 -4.32 -3.29 -1.39
C VAL A 36 -5.80 -3.35 -1.02
N TRP A 37 -6.70 -3.00 -1.94
CA TRP A 37 -8.15 -3.12 -1.71
C TRP A 37 -8.58 -4.56 -1.45
N ASN A 38 -8.01 -5.50 -2.20
CA ASN A 38 -8.25 -6.92 -2.00
C ASN A 38 -7.72 -7.37 -0.64
N VAL A 39 -6.50 -6.97 -0.24
CA VAL A 39 -5.86 -7.29 1.05
C VAL A 39 -6.66 -6.78 2.25
N PHE A 40 -7.25 -5.58 2.17
CA PHE A 40 -8.02 -5.00 3.26
C PHE A 40 -9.54 -5.12 3.12
N ALA A 41 -10.00 -5.89 2.12
CA ALA A 41 -11.42 -6.04 1.81
C ALA A 41 -12.15 -4.70 1.68
N VAL A 42 -11.51 -3.71 1.06
CA VAL A 42 -12.09 -2.36 0.84
C VAL A 42 -13.35 -2.45 -0.01
N ARG A 43 -13.36 -3.37 -0.99
CA ARG A 43 -14.52 -3.72 -1.81
C ARG A 43 -15.07 -5.07 -1.38
N GLY A 44 -16.41 -5.20 -1.34
CA GLY A 44 -17.10 -6.43 -0.92
C GLY A 44 -17.02 -6.74 0.58
N LYS A 45 -17.59 -7.88 0.98
CA LYS A 45 -17.62 -8.37 2.37
C LYS A 45 -17.27 -9.87 2.46
N PRO A 46 -16.08 -10.30 2.00
CA PRO A 46 -15.62 -11.69 2.14
C PRO A 46 -15.43 -12.08 3.60
N ALA A 47 -15.25 -13.37 3.90
CA ALA A 47 -14.95 -13.82 5.26
C ALA A 47 -13.78 -13.03 5.87
N GLY A 48 -13.93 -12.59 7.13
CA GLY A 48 -12.92 -11.79 7.83
C GLY A 48 -12.81 -10.32 7.41
N TRP A 49 -13.70 -9.81 6.54
CA TRP A 49 -13.64 -8.41 6.05
C TRP A 49 -13.56 -7.36 7.17
N LEU A 50 -14.27 -7.58 8.28
CA LEU A 50 -14.29 -6.65 9.41
C LEU A 50 -12.89 -6.54 10.04
N VAL A 51 -12.26 -7.67 10.35
CA VAL A 51 -10.90 -7.70 10.93
C VAL A 51 -9.90 -7.05 9.99
N ARG A 52 -9.97 -7.35 8.69
CA ARG A 52 -9.07 -6.78 7.68
C ARG A 52 -9.19 -5.26 7.62
N ARG A 53 -10.41 -4.71 7.64
CA ARG A 53 -10.63 -3.27 7.69
C ARG A 53 -10.23 -2.64 9.03
N LEU A 54 -10.42 -3.34 10.14
CA LEU A 54 -9.96 -2.87 11.46
C LEU A 54 -8.44 -2.77 11.51
N VAL A 55 -7.72 -3.75 10.97
CA VAL A 55 -6.26 -3.71 10.85
C VAL A 55 -5.82 -2.52 10.00
N LEU A 56 -6.48 -2.28 8.85
CA LEU A 56 -6.21 -1.09 8.04
C LEU A 56 -6.42 0.20 8.84
N LEU A 57 -7.55 0.32 9.54
CA LEU A 57 -7.89 1.52 10.31
C LEU A 57 -6.87 1.78 11.42
N VAL A 58 -6.54 0.76 12.22
CA VAL A 58 -5.55 0.87 13.29
C VAL A 58 -4.18 1.25 12.73
N GLY A 59 -3.76 0.62 11.63
CA GLY A 59 -2.51 0.94 10.95
C GLY A 59 -2.47 2.39 10.44
N LEU A 60 -3.57 2.90 9.88
CA LEU A 60 -3.66 4.29 9.42
C LEU A 60 -3.64 5.30 10.57
N VAL A 61 -4.36 5.01 11.65
CA VAL A 61 -4.33 5.84 12.87
C VAL A 61 -2.91 5.88 13.43
N TRP A 62 -2.28 4.72 13.58
CA TRP A 62 -0.90 4.62 14.05
C TRP A 62 0.07 5.37 13.12
N LEU A 63 0.04 5.11 11.81
CA LEU A 63 0.95 5.74 10.85
C LEU A 63 0.83 7.27 10.85
N THR A 64 -0.39 7.77 10.92
CA THR A 64 -0.67 9.21 10.99
C THR A 64 -0.09 9.80 12.26
N MET A 65 -0.32 9.16 13.41
CA MET A 65 0.23 9.59 14.69
C MET A 65 1.76 9.51 14.72
N HIS A 66 2.35 8.45 14.17
CA HIS A 66 3.79 8.26 14.04
C HIS A 66 4.41 9.43 13.27
N PHE A 67 3.84 9.81 12.13
CA PHE A 67 4.32 10.97 11.36
C PHE A 67 4.12 12.31 12.08
N LEU A 68 2.95 12.54 12.69
CA LEU A 68 2.68 13.80 13.42
C LEU A 68 3.57 13.99 14.64
N THR A 69 4.04 12.91 15.25
CA THR A 69 4.88 12.94 16.44
C THR A 69 6.37 12.81 16.14
N GLY A 70 6.77 12.72 14.87
CA GLY A 70 8.17 12.50 14.50
C GLY A 70 8.70 11.12 14.91
N GLY A 71 7.81 10.14 15.05
CA GLY A 71 8.13 8.73 15.28
C GLY A 71 8.05 8.26 16.74
N LEU A 72 7.37 8.99 17.61
CA LEU A 72 7.30 8.68 19.04
C LEU A 72 6.34 7.53 19.40
N VAL A 73 5.35 7.27 18.55
CA VAL A 73 4.35 6.20 18.74
C VAL A 73 4.36 5.23 17.59
#